data_AF-A0A7K2U2M9-F1
#
_entry.id   AF-A0A7K2U2M9-F1
#
_cell.length_a   1.000
_cell.length_b   1.000
_cell.length_c   1.000
_cell.angle_alpha   90.00
_cell.angle_beta   90.00
_cell.angle_gamma   90.00
#
_symmetry.space_group_name_H-M   'P 1'
#
loop_
_entity.id
_entity.type
_entity.pdbx_description
1 polymer ?
#
loop_
_entity_poly.entity_id
_entity_poly.type
_entity_poly.pdbx_seq_one_letter_code
_entity_poly.pdbx_strand_id
1 'polypeptide(L)'
;MARIPARAVNLGRQMAAIKAAIPDACGTVRGGELVCTLTLQPTLVSRIYTVRITYRHRRRPRVTVIDPPLALHPDATALPHVYPDGDLCLYLPGEWSEHMFLADTILPWTSAWLLHYELWLVLGRWTGSGHEHAVPTLGDRIQ
;
A
#
# COMPACT_ATOMS: atom_id res chain seq x y z
N MET A 1 12.95 18.52 -29.68
CA MET A 1 13.61 18.70 -28.37
C MET A 1 13.64 17.37 -27.65
N ALA A 2 14.81 16.83 -27.32
CA ALA A 2 14.91 15.62 -26.52
C ALA A 2 14.49 15.92 -25.06
N ARG A 3 13.43 15.28 -24.56
CA ARG A 3 13.07 15.33 -23.14
C ARG A 3 14.21 14.70 -22.35
N ILE A 4 14.87 15.48 -21.49
CA ILE A 4 15.78 14.94 -20.48
C ILE A 4 14.91 13.99 -19.62
N PRO A 5 15.24 12.68 -19.53
CA PRO A 5 14.47 11.78 -18.70
C PRO A 5 14.54 12.29 -17.26
N ALA A 6 13.37 12.46 -16.63
CA ALA A 6 13.31 12.78 -15.22
C ALA A 6 14.11 11.71 -14.45
N ARG A 7 14.90 12.12 -13.46
CA ARG A 7 15.71 11.18 -12.69
C ARG A 7 14.84 10.57 -11.58
N ALA A 8 14.99 9.28 -11.31
CA ALA A 8 14.35 8.65 -10.17
C ALA A 8 14.71 9.38 -8.86
N VAL A 9 13.75 9.52 -7.95
CA VAL A 9 13.98 10.14 -6.64
C VAL A 9 14.88 9.22 -5.81
N ASN A 10 16.08 9.69 -5.48
CA ASN A 10 17.06 8.93 -4.69
C ASN A 10 16.46 8.30 -3.42
N LEU A 11 16.81 7.05 -3.11
CA LEU A 11 16.27 6.31 -1.96
C LEU A 11 16.49 7.01 -0.61
N GLY A 12 17.63 7.69 -0.42
CA GLY A 12 17.85 8.50 0.79
C GLY A 12 16.89 9.67 0.90
N ARG A 13 16.56 10.32 -0.23
CA ARG A 13 15.52 11.37 -0.28
C ARG A 13 14.13 10.79 -0.05
N GLN A 14 13.84 9.59 -0.56
CA GLN A 14 12.58 8.88 -0.24
C GLN A 14 12.46 8.65 1.26
N MET A 15 13.51 8.14 1.91
CA MET A 15 13.50 7.91 3.37
C MET A 15 13.34 9.22 4.15
N ALA A 16 14.03 10.29 3.74
CA ALA A 16 13.91 11.59 4.38
C ALA A 16 12.48 12.16 4.27
N ALA A 17 11.85 12.04 3.10
CA ALA A 17 10.46 12.47 2.90
C ALA A 17 9.47 11.66 3.75
N ILE A 18 9.66 10.34 3.84
CA ILE A 18 8.84 9.48 4.72
C ILE A 18 8.98 9.92 6.18
N LYS A 19 10.20 10.18 6.67
CA LYS A 19 10.42 10.67 8.04
C LYS A 19 9.83 12.06 8.29
N ALA A 20 9.82 12.93 7.28
CA ALA A 20 9.19 14.24 7.41
C ALA A 20 7.66 14.12 7.56
N ALA A 21 7.04 13.20 6.83
CA ALA A 21 5.60 12.94 6.94
C ALA A 21 5.22 12.15 8.20
N ILE A 22 6.06 11.19 8.60
CA ILE A 22 5.85 10.30 9.74
C ILE A 22 7.15 10.24 10.55
N PRO A 23 7.31 11.11 11.56
CA PRO A 23 8.56 11.22 12.33
C PRO A 23 9.05 9.91 12.96
N ASP A 24 8.12 9.05 13.39
CA ASP A 24 8.41 7.76 14.02
C ASP A 24 8.72 6.63 13.02
N ALA A 25 8.73 6.92 11.72
CA ALA A 25 9.07 5.94 10.70
C ALA A 25 10.54 5.48 10.84
N CYS A 26 10.71 4.18 11.03
CA CYS A 26 12.01 3.52 11.13
C CYS A 26 12.38 2.91 9.78
N GLY A 27 13.58 3.13 9.27
CA GLY A 27 13.95 2.55 7.98
C GLY A 27 15.41 2.75 7.63
N THR A 28 15.87 1.96 6.66
CA THR A 28 17.24 1.96 6.18
C THR A 28 17.29 1.89 4.66
N VAL A 29 18.37 2.41 4.10
CA VAL A 29 18.71 2.24 2.68
C VAL A 29 20.00 1.44 2.62
N ARG A 30 19.95 0.21 2.09
CA ARG A 30 21.11 -0.69 1.97
C ARG A 30 20.99 -1.50 0.68
N GLY A 31 22.10 -1.73 -0.02
CA GLY A 31 22.12 -2.58 -1.22
C GLY A 31 21.21 -2.11 -2.38
N GLY A 32 20.91 -0.82 -2.46
CA GLY A 32 19.99 -0.25 -3.45
C GLY A 32 18.51 -0.52 -3.15
N GLU A 33 18.18 -0.84 -1.90
CA GLU A 33 16.81 -1.06 -1.42
C GLU A 33 16.53 -0.18 -0.20
N LEU A 34 15.35 0.43 -0.19
CA LEU A 34 14.76 1.08 0.97
C LEU A 34 13.83 0.08 1.65
N VAL A 35 14.02 -0.14 2.95
CA VAL A 35 13.08 -0.87 3.80
C VAL A 35 12.70 0.03 4.95
N CYS A 36 11.42 0.31 5.11
CA CYS A 36 10.88 1.15 6.16
C CYS A 36 9.68 0.49 6.83
N THR A 37 9.55 0.65 8.14
CA THR A 37 8.39 0.31 8.95
C THR A 37 7.88 1.59 9.59
N LEU A 38 6.57 1.80 9.52
CA LEU A 38 5.89 3.01 9.98
C LEU A 38 4.48 2.66 10.44
N THR A 39 3.84 3.63 11.08
CA THR A 39 2.49 3.47 11.63
C THR A 39 1.52 4.38 10.88
N LEU A 40 0.39 3.85 10.45
CA LEU A 40 -0.70 4.60 9.82
C LEU A 40 -1.99 4.44 10.60
N GLN A 41 -2.74 5.54 10.71
CA GLN A 41 -4.10 5.55 11.24
C GLN A 41 -4.96 6.35 10.25
N PRO A 42 -5.77 5.70 9.38
CA PRO A 42 -6.44 6.40 8.29
C PRO A 42 -7.35 7.55 8.73
N THR A 43 -8.04 7.37 9.86
CA THR A 43 -8.85 8.40 10.52
C THR A 43 -8.64 8.32 12.04
N LEU A 44 -9.10 9.32 12.79
CA LEU A 44 -8.98 9.35 14.25
C LEU A 44 -9.66 8.16 14.96
N VAL A 45 -10.64 7.51 14.30
CA VAL A 45 -11.38 6.35 14.84
C VAL A 45 -10.95 5.02 14.21
N SER A 46 -10.09 5.07 13.18
CA SER A 46 -9.54 3.87 12.57
C SER A 46 -8.56 3.17 13.50
N ARG A 47 -8.34 1.88 13.25
CA ARG A 47 -7.26 1.14 13.89
C ARG A 47 -5.91 1.71 13.47
N ILE A 48 -4.93 1.48 14.33
CA ILE A 48 -3.54 1.81 14.08
C ILE A 48 -2.89 0.60 13.43
N TYR A 49 -2.23 0.80 12.30
CA TYR A 49 -1.56 -0.24 11.52
C TYR A 49 -0.07 0.00 11.44
N THR A 50 0.72 -0.99 11.83
CA THR A 50 2.14 -1.08 11.49
C THR A 50 2.28 -1.62 10.08
N VAL A 51 2.91 -0.84 9.20
CA VAL A 51 3.08 -1.14 7.78
C VAL A 51 4.56 -1.20 7.45
N ARG A 52 4.95 -2.16 6.60
CA ARG A 52 6.29 -2.24 6.00
C ARG A 52 6.25 -1.87 4.54
N ILE A 53 7.13 -0.95 4.13
CA ILE A 53 7.36 -0.56 2.75
C ILE A 53 8.75 -1.03 2.33
N THR A 54 8.83 -1.73 1.19
CA THR A 54 10.08 -2.09 0.55
C THR A 54 10.13 -1.55 -0.87
N TYR A 55 11.22 -0.88 -1.24
CA TYR A 55 11.33 -0.22 -2.54
C TYR A 55 12.73 -0.28 -3.15
N ARG A 56 12.79 -0.63 -4.44
CA ARG A 56 13.97 -0.55 -5.30
C ARG A 56 13.61 0.21 -6.57
N HIS A 57 14.55 0.99 -7.12
CA HIS A 57 14.35 1.66 -8.40
C HIS A 57 13.93 0.69 -9.51
N ARG A 58 13.11 1.16 -10.44
CA ARG A 58 12.51 0.39 -11.54
C ARG A 58 11.64 -0.80 -11.12
N ARG A 59 11.31 -0.92 -9.83
CA ARG A 59 10.35 -1.90 -9.31
C ARG A 59 9.17 -1.15 -8.69
N ARG A 60 8.03 -1.83 -8.54
CA ARG A 60 6.92 -1.29 -7.74
C ARG A 60 7.34 -1.22 -6.26
N PRO A 61 6.86 -0.23 -5.51
CA PRO A 61 6.87 -0.28 -4.05
C PRO A 61 6.03 -1.48 -3.59
N ARG A 62 6.57 -2.26 -2.66
CA ARG A 62 5.85 -3.36 -1.99
C ARG A 62 5.42 -2.88 -0.62
N VAL A 63 4.16 -3.12 -0.26
CA VAL A 63 3.57 -2.66 1.00
C VAL A 63 2.85 -3.81 1.66
N THR A 64 3.21 -4.12 2.91
CA THR A 64 2.57 -5.16 3.71
C THR A 64 2.15 -4.64 5.07
N VAL A 65 1.02 -5.13 5.58
CA VAL A 65 0.56 -4.86 6.94
C VAL A 65 1.17 -5.89 7.88
N ILE A 66 1.83 -5.41 8.93
CA ILE A 66 2.52 -6.25 9.92
C ILE A 66 1.63 -6.49 11.13
N ASP A 67 0.97 -5.44 11.62
CA ASP A 67 0.13 -5.49 12.80
C ASP A 67 -0.96 -4.41 12.72
N PRO A 68 -2.21 -4.69 13.12
CA PRO A 68 -2.74 -6.04 13.32
C PRO A 68 -2.76 -6.83 12.00
N PRO A 69 -2.65 -8.17 12.05
CA PRO A 69 -2.87 -9.00 10.87
C PRO A 69 -4.23 -8.72 10.23
N LEU A 70 -4.27 -8.70 8.89
CA LEU A 70 -5.51 -8.47 8.15
C LEU A 70 -6.43 -9.69 8.27
N ALA A 71 -7.60 -9.47 8.86
CA ALA A 71 -8.71 -10.43 8.89
C ALA A 71 -9.49 -10.45 7.56
N LEU A 72 -10.15 -11.57 7.30
CA LEU A 72 -11.12 -11.71 6.22
C LEU A 72 -12.53 -11.36 6.72
N HIS A 73 -13.33 -10.75 5.84
CA HIS A 73 -14.77 -10.70 6.01
C HIS A 73 -15.33 -12.14 6.09
N PRO A 74 -16.33 -12.44 6.94
CA PRO A 74 -16.84 -13.80 7.15
C PRO A 74 -17.21 -14.56 5.86
N ASP A 75 -17.76 -13.85 4.87
CA ASP A 75 -18.21 -14.44 3.60
C ASP A 75 -17.14 -14.44 2.49
N ALA A 76 -15.92 -13.99 2.78
CA ALA A 76 -14.84 -13.85 1.80
C ALA A 76 -13.77 -14.95 1.93
N THR A 77 -13.25 -15.40 0.79
CA THR A 77 -12.17 -16.41 0.74
C THR A 77 -10.78 -15.80 0.55
N ALA A 78 -10.69 -14.51 0.25
CA ALA A 78 -9.44 -13.78 0.04
C ALA A 78 -9.61 -12.29 0.38
N LEU A 79 -8.50 -11.61 0.65
CA LEU A 79 -8.49 -10.16 0.82
C LEU A 79 -8.74 -9.50 -0.55
N PRO A 80 -9.54 -8.42 -0.62
CA PRO A 80 -9.63 -7.60 -1.82
C PRO A 80 -8.31 -6.86 -2.05
N HIS A 81 -8.00 -6.55 -3.31
CA HIS A 81 -6.90 -5.65 -3.67
C HIS A 81 -5.54 -5.98 -3.01
N VAL A 82 -5.17 -7.26 -3.01
CA VAL A 82 -3.82 -7.75 -2.70
C VAL A 82 -3.25 -8.52 -3.88
N TYR A 83 -1.93 -8.46 -4.06
CA TYR A 83 -1.21 -9.30 -5.00
C TYR A 83 -1.02 -10.72 -4.44
N PRO A 84 -0.68 -11.73 -5.28
CA PRO A 84 -0.48 -13.10 -4.82
C PRO A 84 0.59 -13.29 -3.73
N ASP A 85 1.54 -12.36 -3.64
CA ASP A 85 2.60 -12.31 -2.62
C ASP A 85 2.15 -11.65 -1.30
N GLY A 86 0.89 -11.21 -1.22
CA GLY A 86 0.30 -10.56 -0.04
C GLY A 86 0.56 -9.06 0.04
N ASP A 87 1.26 -8.48 -0.93
CA ASP A 87 1.44 -7.02 -1.01
C ASP A 87 0.10 -6.34 -1.34
N LEU A 88 -0.12 -5.16 -0.77
CA LEU A 88 -1.28 -4.34 -1.11
C LEU A 88 -1.22 -3.86 -2.56
N CYS A 89 -2.36 -3.92 -3.26
CA CYS A 89 -2.56 -3.32 -4.58
C CYS A 89 -3.12 -1.91 -4.40
N LEU A 90 -2.24 -0.90 -4.50
CA LEU A 90 -2.54 0.47 -4.10
C LEU A 90 -2.94 1.41 -5.24
N TYR A 91 -2.65 1.05 -6.50
CA TYR A 91 -2.80 1.93 -7.65
C TYR A 91 -2.94 1.14 -8.95
N LEU A 92 -3.51 1.75 -9.98
CA LEU A 92 -3.66 1.19 -11.32
C LEU A 92 -2.34 1.27 -12.13
N PRO A 93 -2.15 0.40 -13.13
CA PRO A 93 -0.99 0.47 -14.01
C PRO A 93 -0.80 1.86 -14.62
N GLY A 94 0.39 2.45 -14.42
CA GLY A 94 0.74 3.76 -14.95
C GLY A 94 0.51 4.95 -14.01
N GLU A 95 -0.19 4.77 -12.89
CA GLU A 95 -0.44 5.87 -11.92
C GLU A 95 0.79 6.22 -11.08
N TRP A 96 1.70 5.25 -10.90
CA TRP A 96 2.91 5.43 -10.13
C TRP A 96 4.16 5.42 -11.01
N SER A 97 5.13 6.28 -10.68
CA SER A 97 6.47 6.26 -11.28
C SER A 97 7.56 6.56 -10.25
N GLU A 98 8.80 6.17 -10.56
CA GLU A 98 9.97 6.37 -9.70
C GLU A 98 10.40 7.85 -9.52
N HIS A 99 9.72 8.77 -10.20
CA HIS A 99 9.89 10.23 -10.04
C HIS A 99 9.01 10.82 -8.94
N MET A 100 8.08 10.03 -8.40
CA MET A 100 7.18 10.44 -7.33
C MET A 100 7.75 10.05 -5.97
N PHE A 101 7.48 10.87 -4.95
CA PHE A 101 7.81 10.50 -3.58
C PHE A 101 6.84 9.43 -3.08
N LEU A 102 7.37 8.41 -2.40
CA LEU A 102 6.56 7.41 -1.70
C LEU A 102 5.68 8.10 -0.63
N ALA A 103 6.21 9.15 0.00
CA ALA A 103 5.49 9.95 0.99
C ALA A 103 4.22 10.60 0.43
N ASP A 104 4.26 11.06 -0.83
CA ASP A 104 3.16 11.77 -1.47
C ASP A 104 2.21 10.85 -2.26
N THR A 105 2.55 9.56 -2.37
CA THR A 105 1.79 8.59 -3.18
C THR A 105 1.46 7.33 -2.40
N ILE A 106 2.47 6.51 -2.11
CA ILE A 106 2.32 5.21 -1.47
C ILE A 106 1.76 5.36 -0.06
N LEU A 107 2.20 6.34 0.74
CA LEU A 107 1.62 6.57 2.08
C LEU A 107 0.13 6.91 2.03
N PRO A 108 -0.32 7.96 1.29
CA PRO A 108 -1.74 8.28 1.23
C PRO A 108 -2.58 7.17 0.59
N TRP A 109 -2.08 6.48 -0.45
CA TRP A 109 -2.79 5.34 -1.03
C TRP A 109 -2.88 4.14 -0.07
N THR A 110 -1.84 3.87 0.72
CA THR A 110 -1.90 2.85 1.77
C THR A 110 -2.95 3.21 2.82
N SER A 111 -2.99 4.47 3.24
CA SER A 111 -3.98 4.97 4.20
C SER A 111 -5.41 4.82 3.65
N ALA A 112 -5.63 5.19 2.39
CA ALA A 112 -6.93 5.02 1.73
C ALA A 112 -7.32 3.54 1.62
N TRP A 113 -6.38 2.66 1.22
CA TRP A 113 -6.62 1.23 1.17
C TRP A 113 -7.05 0.66 2.53
N LEU A 114 -6.37 1.05 3.61
CA LEU A 114 -6.69 0.63 4.98
C LEU A 114 -8.09 1.11 5.41
N LEU A 115 -8.49 2.33 5.05
CA LEU A 115 -9.85 2.82 5.29
C LEU A 115 -10.90 1.98 4.55
N HIS A 116 -10.67 1.69 3.27
CA HIS A 116 -11.58 0.87 2.47
C HIS A 116 -11.62 -0.58 2.94
N TYR A 117 -10.51 -1.09 3.48
CA TYR A 117 -10.45 -2.39 4.14
C TYR A 117 -11.30 -2.43 5.42
N GLU A 118 -11.22 -1.41 6.28
CA GLU A 118 -12.08 -1.31 7.47
C GLU A 118 -13.56 -1.29 7.09
N LEU A 119 -13.93 -0.54 6.04
CA LEU A 119 -15.29 -0.52 5.51
C LEU A 119 -15.69 -1.87 4.91
N TRP A 120 -14.79 -2.54 4.19
CA TRP A 120 -15.04 -3.85 3.60
C TRP A 120 -15.31 -4.92 4.65
N LEU A 121 -14.59 -4.90 5.78
CA LEU A 121 -14.85 -5.80 6.91
C LEU A 121 -16.26 -5.67 7.48
N VAL A 122 -16.91 -4.50 7.34
CA VAL A 122 -18.26 -4.25 7.83
C VAL A 122 -19.31 -4.49 6.74
N LEU A 123 -19.01 -4.09 5.51
CA LEU A 123 -19.99 -4.01 4.42
C LEU A 123 -19.98 -5.24 3.50
N GLY A 124 -18.93 -6.06 3.54
CA GLY A 124 -18.71 -7.19 2.64
C GLY A 124 -18.39 -6.80 1.19
N ARG A 125 -18.42 -5.50 0.85
CA ARG A 125 -18.11 -4.97 -0.50
C ARG A 125 -17.00 -3.93 -0.44
N TRP A 126 -16.13 -3.96 -1.45
CA TRP A 126 -15.03 -3.00 -1.53
C TRP A 126 -15.58 -1.62 -1.94
N THR A 127 -15.09 -0.56 -1.29
CA THR A 127 -15.55 0.82 -1.51
C THR A 127 -14.49 1.73 -2.10
N GLY A 128 -13.27 1.22 -2.32
CA GLY A 128 -12.17 1.98 -2.89
C GLY A 128 -12.20 2.03 -4.41
N SER A 129 -11.47 2.98 -4.99
CA SER A 129 -11.27 3.06 -6.43
C SER A 129 -10.39 1.92 -6.95
N GLY A 130 -10.74 1.36 -8.10
CA GLY A 130 -10.00 0.29 -8.77
C GLY A 130 -10.95 -0.56 -9.61
N HIS A 131 -10.42 -1.37 -10.53
CA HIS A 131 -11.25 -2.37 -11.20
C HIS A 131 -11.82 -3.32 -10.13
N GLU A 132 -13.12 -3.64 -10.25
CA GLU A 132 -13.76 -4.68 -9.45
C GLU A 132 -13.03 -6.00 -9.67
N HIS A 133 -12.11 -6.35 -8.77
CA HIS A 133 -11.76 -7.74 -8.58
C HIS A 133 -12.91 -8.33 -7.78
N ALA A 134 -13.81 -9.07 -8.44
CA ALA A 134 -14.81 -9.86 -7.74
C ALA A 134 -14.07 -10.70 -6.68
N VAL A 135 -14.31 -10.40 -5.40
CA VAL A 135 -13.78 -11.23 -4.31
C VAL A 135 -14.58 -12.53 -4.38
N PRO A 136 -13.94 -13.69 -4.58
CA PRO A 136 -14.68 -14.95 -4.65
C PRO A 136 -15.41 -15.16 -3.32
N THR A 137 -16.74 -15.21 -3.40
CA THR A 137 -17.61 -15.40 -2.25
C THR A 137 -17.77 -16.89 -1.98
N LEU A 138 -18.19 -17.24 -0.76
CA LEU A 138 -18.44 -18.64 -0.41
C LEU A 138 -19.51 -19.30 -1.32
N GLY A 139 -20.42 -18.50 -1.90
CA GLY A 139 -21.45 -18.96 -2.83
C GLY A 139 -20.92 -19.38 -4.21
N ASP A 140 -19.76 -18.89 -4.62
CA ASP A 140 -19.20 -19.13 -5.97
C ASP A 140 -18.51 -20.51 -6.09
N ARG A 141 -18.49 -21.32 -5.02
CA ARG A 141 -17.87 -22.65 -4.97
C ARG A 141 -18.87 -23.82 -5.04
N ILE A 142 -20.17 -23.56 -5.21
CA ILE A 142 -21.22 -24.58 -5.32
C ILE A 142 -21.81 -24.60 -6.74
N GLN A 143 -20.95 -24.69 -7.76
CA GLN A 143 -21.36 -24.93 -9.14
C GLN A 143 -20.39 -25.86 -9.87
#